data_AF-A0AAU7GF66-F1
#
_entry.id   AF-A0AAU7GF66-F1
#
_cell.length_a   1.000
_cell.length_b   1.000
_cell.length_c   1.000
_cell.angle_alpha   90.00
_cell.angle_beta   90.00
_cell.angle_gamma   90.00
#
_symmetry.space_group_name_H-M   'P 1'
#
loop_
_entity.id
_entity.type
_entity.pdbx_description
1 polymer ?
#
loop_
_entity_poly.entity_id
_entity_poly.type
_entity_poly.pdbx_seq_one_letter_code
_entity_poly.pdbx_strand_id
1 'polypeptide(L)'
;MSASELEMSSVRYPYRERIFHIEKRGPGDWVVLDESHAELGRLVRVAAEGEEHEPVFGAIPPGYAETLHEGSDWRFLVAALINESLDAEPAATGNQGEA
;
A
#
# COMPACT_ATOMS: atom_id res chain seq x y z
N MET A 1 4.52 9.71 -14.94
CA MET A 1 4.68 10.39 -13.63
C MET A 1 5.75 9.63 -12.88
N SER A 2 6.84 10.29 -12.45
CA SER A 2 8.08 9.62 -12.02
C SER A 2 8.02 9.12 -10.58
N ALA A 3 8.65 7.98 -10.29
CA ALA A 3 8.93 7.46 -8.94
C ALA A 3 9.56 8.48 -7.97
N SER A 4 10.10 9.58 -8.51
CA SER A 4 10.62 10.72 -7.76
C SER A 4 9.65 11.30 -6.71
N GLU A 5 8.34 11.16 -6.90
CA GLU A 5 7.34 11.65 -5.93
C GLU A 5 7.42 10.91 -4.58
N LEU A 6 7.71 9.61 -4.60
CA LEU A 6 7.83 8.77 -3.41
C LEU A 6 9.13 9.04 -2.62
N GLU A 7 10.14 9.61 -3.27
CA GLU A 7 11.41 9.91 -2.61
C GLU A 7 11.32 11.12 -1.66
N MET A 8 10.24 11.91 -1.76
CA MET A 8 9.85 12.94 -0.79
C MET A 8 9.26 12.25 0.45
N SER A 9 9.70 12.61 1.65
CA SER A 9 9.48 11.85 2.89
C SER A 9 8.03 11.41 3.19
N SER A 10 7.02 12.13 2.69
CA SER A 10 5.60 11.77 2.79
C SER A 10 4.81 12.29 1.60
N VAL A 11 3.96 11.45 1.01
CA VAL A 11 3.04 11.79 -0.08
C VAL A 11 1.60 11.70 0.42
N ARG A 12 0.81 12.77 0.21
CA ARG A 12 -0.64 12.74 0.40
C ARG A 12 -1.29 12.13 -0.82
N TYR A 13 -2.13 11.11 -0.62
CA TYR A 13 -2.79 10.36 -1.67
C TYR A 13 -4.31 10.46 -1.52
N PRO A 14 -4.98 11.40 -2.23
CA PRO A 14 -6.44 11.48 -2.24
C PRO A 14 -7.04 10.29 -3.00
N TYR A 15 -7.97 9.56 -2.36
CA TYR A 15 -8.63 8.40 -2.95
C TYR A 15 -9.99 8.17 -2.32
N ARG A 16 -11.04 7.91 -3.13
CA ARG A 16 -12.43 7.69 -2.68
C ARG A 16 -12.89 8.69 -1.61
N GLU A 17 -12.72 9.99 -1.90
CA GLU A 17 -13.11 11.11 -1.00
C GLU A 17 -12.36 11.18 0.35
N ARG A 18 -11.34 10.33 0.55
CA ARG A 18 -10.48 10.30 1.74
C ARG A 18 -9.05 10.66 1.38
N ILE A 19 -8.24 10.97 2.38
CA ILE A 19 -6.81 11.21 2.22
C ILE A 19 -6.04 10.10 2.93
N PHE A 20 -5.16 9.45 2.17
CA PHE A 20 -4.21 8.47 2.66
C PHE A 20 -2.81 9.07 2.65
N HIS A 21 -1.90 8.44 3.40
CA HIS A 21 -0.52 8.86 3.50
C HIS A 21 0.39 7.73 3.03
N ILE A 22 1.39 8.08 2.22
CA ILE A 22 2.46 7.16 1.83
C ILE A 22 3.74 7.71 2.43
N GLU A 23 4.26 7.03 3.44
CA GLU A 23 5.41 7.48 4.19
C GLU A 23 6.62 6.63 3.90
N LYS A 24 7.75 7.28 3.60
CA LYS A 24 9.01 6.59 3.37
C LYS A 24 9.58 6.08 4.69
N ARG A 25 9.76 4.76 4.80
CA ARG A 25 10.42 4.11 5.94
C ARG A 25 11.91 3.92 5.69
N GLY A 26 12.28 3.70 4.44
CA GLY A 26 13.66 3.51 4.01
C GLY A 26 13.84 3.65 2.51
N PRO A 27 15.06 3.45 1.99
CA PRO A 27 15.30 3.44 0.55
C PRO A 27 14.50 2.31 -0.12
N GLY A 28 13.53 2.66 -0.97
CA GLY A 28 12.71 1.66 -1.64
C GLY A 28 11.63 1.02 -0.75
N ASP A 29 11.32 1.58 0.42
CA ASP A 29 10.32 1.03 1.34
C ASP A 29 9.41 2.15 1.87
N TRP A 30 8.11 1.97 1.64
CA TRP A 30 7.06 2.90 2.02
C TRP A 30 5.92 2.18 2.72
N VAL A 31 5.37 2.82 3.75
CA VAL A 31 4.13 2.37 4.38
C VAL A 31 2.95 3.17 3.83
N VAL A 32 1.82 2.49 3.61
CA VAL A 32 0.55 3.11 3.26
C VAL A 32 -0.30 3.20 4.51
N LEU A 33 -0.77 4.40 4.83
CA LEU A 33 -1.50 4.70 6.05
C LEU A 33 -2.86 5.36 5.73
N ASP A 34 -3.85 5.10 6.58
CA ASP A 34 -5.12 5.85 6.56
C ASP A 34 -4.99 7.23 7.24
N GLU A 35 -6.11 7.95 7.33
CA GLU A 35 -6.18 9.27 7.97
C GLU A 35 -5.85 9.25 9.48
N SER A 36 -6.05 8.11 10.14
CA SER A 36 -5.73 7.88 11.55
C SER A 36 -4.28 7.43 11.76
N HIS A 37 -3.50 7.29 10.68
CA HIS A 37 -2.16 6.72 10.62
C HIS A 37 -2.12 5.21 10.97
N ALA A 38 -3.22 4.49 10.73
CA ALA A 38 -3.23 3.04 10.77
C ALA A 38 -2.60 2.47 9.49
N GLU A 39 -1.76 1.43 9.63
CA GLU A 39 -1.08 0.79 8.51
C GLU A 39 -2.04 -0.09 7.69
N LEU A 40 -2.10 0.18 6.39
CA LEU A 40 -2.91 -0.54 5.40
C LEU A 40 -2.05 -1.47 4.53
N GLY A 41 -0.73 -1.46 4.71
CA GLY A 41 0.22 -2.28 3.97
C GLY A 41 1.48 -1.51 3.60
N ARG A 42 2.35 -2.17 2.84
CA ARG A 42 3.65 -1.63 2.41
C ARG A 42 3.77 -1.66 0.89
N LEU A 43 4.38 -0.60 0.37
CA LEU A 43 4.87 -0.53 -1.00
C LEU A 43 6.39 -0.67 -0.95
N VAL A 44 6.95 -1.61 -1.70
CA VAL A 44 8.39 -1.82 -1.77
C VAL A 44 8.88 -1.69 -3.21
N ARG A 45 10.11 -1.22 -3.40
CA ARG A 45 10.78 -1.26 -4.71
C ARG A 45 11.45 -2.61 -4.88
N VAL A 46 10.95 -3.39 -5.83
CA VAL A 46 11.46 -4.73 -6.17
C VAL A 46 12.65 -4.63 -7.10
N ALA A 47 12.60 -3.73 -8.09
CA ALA A 47 13.70 -3.46 -8.99
C ALA A 47 13.85 -1.96 -9.24
N ALA A 48 15.10 -1.49 -9.32
CA ALA A 48 15.39 -0.10 -9.67
C ALA A 48 15.07 0.24 -11.14
N GLU A 49 15.11 -0.77 -12.01
CA GLU A 49 14.92 -0.66 -13.45
C GLU A 49 14.35 -1.99 -13.97
N GLY A 50 13.13 -1.94 -14.49
CA GLY A 50 12.42 -3.07 -15.12
C GLY A 50 12.58 -3.07 -16.64
N GLU A 51 11.78 -3.88 -17.34
CA GLU A 51 11.89 -4.10 -18.78
C GLU A 51 11.71 -2.80 -19.61
N GLU A 52 10.91 -1.86 -19.12
CA GLU A 52 10.67 -0.56 -19.77
C GLU A 52 11.58 0.57 -19.24
N HIS A 53 12.67 0.22 -18.54
CA HIS A 53 13.54 1.17 -17.83
C HIS A 53 12.84 1.97 -16.71
N GLU A 54 11.69 1.48 -16.25
CA GLU A 54 10.94 2.05 -15.13
C GLU A 54 11.15 1.22 -13.85
N PRO A 55 11.17 1.83 -12.67
CA PRO A 55 11.28 1.08 -11.42
C PRO A 55 10.06 0.18 -11.22
N VAL A 56 10.30 -1.04 -10.74
CA VAL A 56 9.24 -2.01 -10.41
C VAL A 56 8.99 -1.97 -8.91
N PHE A 57 7.72 -1.83 -8.55
CA PHE A 57 7.24 -1.83 -7.19
C PHE A 57 6.43 -3.08 -6.90
N GLY A 58 6.28 -3.40 -5.62
CA GLY A 58 5.44 -4.47 -5.13
C GLY A 58 4.59 -4.02 -3.95
N ALA A 59 3.36 -4.53 -3.87
CA ALA A 59 2.43 -4.31 -2.76
C ALA A 59 2.45 -5.51 -1.81
N ILE A 60 2.67 -5.24 -0.52
CA ILE A 60 2.62 -6.22 0.57
C ILE A 60 1.46 -5.85 1.49
N PRO A 61 0.35 -6.59 1.48
CA PRO A 61 -0.79 -6.30 2.36
C PRO A 61 -0.49 -6.60 3.83
N PRO A 62 -1.34 -6.13 4.76
CA PRO A 62 -1.17 -6.39 6.19
C PRO A 62 -1.13 -7.89 6.51
N GLY A 63 -0.11 -8.31 7.26
CA GLY A 63 0.07 -9.73 7.64
C GLY A 63 0.78 -10.59 6.59
N TYR A 64 1.11 -10.06 5.42
CA TYR A 64 1.89 -10.76 4.40
C TYR A 64 3.39 -10.47 4.52
N ALA A 65 4.20 -11.47 4.17
CA ALA A 65 5.66 -11.35 4.13
C ALA A 65 6.19 -11.01 2.72
N GLU A 66 5.41 -11.30 1.68
CA GLU A 66 5.81 -11.21 0.27
C GLU A 66 4.84 -10.32 -0.53
N THR A 67 5.26 -9.91 -1.72
CA THR A 67 4.48 -9.10 -2.66
C THR A 67 3.36 -9.93 -3.28
N LEU A 68 2.12 -9.40 -3.29
CA LEU A 68 1.00 -10.02 -4.02
C LEU A 68 0.84 -9.47 -5.44
N HIS A 69 1.20 -8.21 -5.63
CA HIS A 69 1.11 -7.50 -6.90
C HIS A 69 2.39 -6.74 -7.15
N GLU A 70 2.87 -6.77 -8.39
CA GLU A 70 4.07 -6.06 -8.82
C GLU A 70 3.83 -5.31 -10.13
N GLY A 71 4.52 -4.19 -10.31
CA GLY A 71 4.45 -3.38 -11.53
C GLY A 71 5.05 -1.99 -11.38
N SER A 72 5.15 -1.26 -12.48
CA SER A 72 5.72 0.09 -12.51
C SER A 72 4.74 1.17 -12.02
N ASP A 73 3.43 0.91 -12.06
CA ASP A 73 2.40 1.84 -11.55
C ASP A 73 2.18 1.66 -10.05
N TRP A 74 3.00 2.35 -9.25
CA TRP A 74 2.87 2.34 -7.80
C TRP A 74 1.52 2.89 -7.31
N ARG A 75 0.85 3.79 -8.05
CA ARG A 75 -0.43 4.36 -7.62
C ARG A 75 -1.53 3.32 -7.68
N PHE A 76 -1.51 2.47 -8.70
CA PHE A 76 -2.39 1.32 -8.80
C PHE A 76 -2.18 0.36 -7.62
N LEU A 77 -0.91 0.05 -7.31
CA LEU A 77 -0.56 -0.82 -6.18
C LEU A 77 -1.03 -0.27 -4.83
N VAL A 78 -0.86 1.04 -4.60
CA VAL A 78 -1.38 1.70 -3.39
C VAL A 78 -2.91 1.65 -3.34
N ALA A 79 -3.60 1.90 -4.46
CA ALA A 79 -5.06 1.78 -4.52
C ALA A 79 -5.53 0.34 -4.23
N ALA A 80 -4.79 -0.68 -4.69
CA ALA A 80 -5.07 -2.08 -4.40
C ALA A 80 -4.96 -2.37 -2.89
N LEU A 81 -3.88 -1.93 -2.24
CA LEU A 81 -3.71 -2.06 -0.77
C LEU A 81 -4.85 -1.40 0.00
N ILE A 82 -5.24 -0.19 -0.40
CA ILE A 82 -6.35 0.53 0.23
C ILE A 82 -7.66 -0.25 0.05
N ASN A 83 -7.97 -0.72 -1.16
CA ASN A 83 -9.20 -1.47 -1.41
C ASN A 83 -9.23 -2.78 -0.64
N GLU A 84 -8.14 -3.55 -0.62
CA GLU A 84 -8.06 -4.80 0.14
C GLU A 84 -8.29 -4.56 1.63
N SER A 85 -7.73 -3.48 2.19
CA SER A 85 -7.96 -3.13 3.60
C SER A 85 -9.38 -2.63 3.89
N LEU A 86 -10.07 -2.00 2.93
CA LEU A 86 -11.45 -1.55 3.10
C LEU A 86 -12.47 -2.67 2.89
N ASP A 87 -12.15 -3.61 1.99
CA ASP A 87 -12.97 -4.77 1.64
C ASP A 87 -12.75 -5.95 2.61
N ALA A 88 -11.66 -5.92 3.39
CA ALA A 88 -11.50 -6.79 4.56
C ALA A 88 -12.63 -6.50 5.55
N GLU A 89 -13.75 -7.23 5.41
CA GLU A 89 -14.85 -7.17 6.35
C GLU A 89 -14.28 -7.27 7.77
N PRO A 90 -14.75 -6.46 8.74
CA PRO A 90 -14.40 -6.71 10.12
C PRO A 90 -14.83 -8.14 10.39
N ALA A 91 -13.86 -9.04 10.61
CA ALA A 91 -14.12 -10.44 10.86
C ALA A 91 -15.30 -10.49 11.82
N ALA A 92 -16.44 -10.96 11.33
CA ALA A 92 -17.65 -11.02 12.12
C ALA A 92 -17.22 -11.76 13.38
N THR A 93 -17.16 -11.03 14.50
CA THR A 93 -16.94 -11.65 15.78
C THR A 93 -18.22 -12.41 16.02
N GLY A 94 -18.26 -13.65 15.52
CA GLY A 94 -19.30 -14.63 15.73
C GLY A 94 -19.25 -15.05 17.18
N ASN A 95 -19.50 -14.11 18.08
CA ASN A 95 -20.01 -14.39 19.40
C ASN A 95 -21.50 -14.69 19.21
N GLN A 96 -21.80 -15.94 18.89
CA GLN A 96 -23.05 -16.53 19.34
C GLN A 96 -22.68 -17.58 20.37
N GLY A 97 -22.82 -17.18 21.63
CA GLY A 97 -23.17 -18.13 22.67
C GLY A 97 -24.57 -18.69 22.42
N GLU A 98 -24.94 -19.62 23.30
CA GLU A 98 -26.16 -20.45 23.32
C GLU A 98 -26.05 -21.69 22.40
N ALA A 99 -26.19 -22.93 22.90
CA ALA A 99 -26.85 -23.42 24.11
C ALA A 99 -26.18 -24.70 24.67
#